data_AF-A0A3E4UVJ8-F1
#
_entry.id   AF-A0A3E4UVJ8-F1
#
_cell.length_a   1.000
_cell.length_b   1.000
_cell.length_c   1.000
_cell.angle_alpha   90.00
_cell.angle_beta   90.00
_cell.angle_gamma   90.00
#
_symmetry.space_group_name_H-M   'P 1'
#
loop_
_entity.id
_entity.type
_entity.pdbx_description
1 polymer ?
#
loop_
_entity_poly.entity_id
_entity_poly.type
_entity_poly.pdbx_seq_one_letter_code
_entity_poly.pdbx_strand_id
1 'polypeptide(L)' 'MAKVKDCPGFETFGADVKEARKAKNLARKDLAEKVNIDTRYLANIENEGTIPSLPVII' A
#
# COMPACT_ATOMS: atom_id res chain seq x y z
N MET A 1 -2.76 12.48 4.91
CA MET A 1 -3.29 11.14 4.53
C MET A 1 -3.98 10.56 5.75
N ALA A 2 -5.09 9.85 5.54
CA ALA A 2 -5.76 9.17 6.65
C ALA A 2 -4.86 8.05 7.20
N LYS A 3 -5.00 7.78 8.50
CA LYS A 3 -4.31 6.68 9.16
C LYS A 3 -5.32 5.56 9.42
N VAL A 4 -4.81 4.34 9.55
CA VAL A 4 -5.63 3.15 9.82
C VAL A 4 -6.55 3.29 11.03
N LYS A 5 -6.12 4.01 12.07
CA LYS A 5 -6.94 4.32 13.26
C LYS A 5 -8.24 5.08 12.96
N ASP A 6 -8.30 5.78 11.82
CA ASP A 6 -9.43 6.60 11.40
C ASP A 6 -10.30 5.86 10.34
N CYS A 7 -9.91 4.63 9.95
CA CYS A 7 -10.55 3.85 8.88
C CYS A 7 -10.64 2.36 9.30
N PRO A 8 -11.67 1.97 10.08
CA PRO A 8 -11.85 0.58 10.48
C PRO A 8 -12.04 -0.33 9.26
N GLY A 9 -11.45 -1.52 9.30
CA GLY A 9 -11.42 -2.48 8.19
C GLY A 9 -10.17 -2.41 7.30
N PHE A 10 -9.25 -1.46 7.54
CA PHE A 10 -7.97 -1.35 6.84
C PHE A 10 -6.77 -1.82 7.68
N GLU A 11 -7.00 -2.43 8.85
CA GLU A 11 -5.97 -2.82 9.82
C GLU A 11 -4.91 -3.74 9.20
N THR A 12 -5.32 -4.65 8.32
CA THR A 12 -4.43 -5.61 7.65
C THR A 12 -4.00 -5.17 6.25
N PHE A 13 -4.66 -4.16 5.67
CA PHE A 13 -4.51 -3.81 4.25
C PHE A 13 -3.05 -3.59 3.83
N GLY A 14 -2.28 -2.83 4.61
CA GLY A 14 -0.86 -2.59 4.31
C GLY A 14 -0.03 -3.87 4.31
N ALA A 15 -0.30 -4.78 5.25
CA ALA A 15 0.36 -6.08 5.34
C ALA A 15 -0.04 -6.96 4.14
N ASP A 16 -1.33 -7.01 3.81
CA ASP A 16 -1.87 -7.80 2.70
C ASP A 16 -1.25 -7.35 1.35
N VAL A 17 -1.13 -6.03 1.13
CA VAL A 17 -0.44 -5.46 -0.04
C VAL A 17 1.03 -5.91 -0.10
N LYS A 18 1.73 -5.84 1.04
CA LYS A 18 3.15 -6.24 1.13
C LYS A 18 3.35 -7.72 0.86
N GLU A 19 2.47 -8.57 1.38
CA GLU A 19 2.50 -10.02 1.16
C GLU A 19 2.18 -10.37 -0.29
N ALA A 20 1.13 -9.79 -0.87
CA ALA A 20 0.76 -9.99 -2.27
C ALA A 20 1.89 -9.55 -3.22
N ARG A 21 2.55 -8.42 -2.95
CA ARG A 21 3.70 -7.95 -3.74
C ARG A 21 4.85 -8.96 -3.70
N LYS A 22 5.19 -9.46 -2.51
CA LYS A 22 6.25 -10.47 -2.32
C LYS A 22 5.89 -11.80 -3.00
N ALA A 23 4.65 -12.26 -2.87
CA ALA A 23 4.17 -13.47 -3.53
C ALA A 23 4.25 -13.37 -5.07
N LYS A 24 4.11 -12.16 -5.62
CA LYS A 24 4.32 -11.87 -7.05
C LYS A 24 5.77 -11.59 -7.44
N ASN A 25 6.74 -11.74 -6.53
CA ASN A 25 8.16 -11.44 -6.74
C ASN A 25 8.43 -10.02 -7.29
N LEU A 26 7.60 -9.04 -6.91
CA LEU A 26 7.77 -7.66 -7.34
C LEU A 26 8.63 -6.87 -6.33
N ALA A 27 9.60 -6.10 -6.83
CA ALA A 27 10.21 -5.07 -6.00
C ALA A 27 9.17 -3.99 -5.69
N ARG A 28 9.37 -3.25 -4.60
CA ARG A 28 8.45 -2.15 -4.24
C ARG A 28 8.38 -1.09 -5.33
N LYS A 29 9.52 -0.79 -5.96
CA LYS A 29 9.61 0.14 -7.09
C LYS A 29 8.74 -0.33 -8.27
N ASP A 30 8.79 -1.61 -8.62
CA ASP A 30 8.03 -2.17 -9.74
C ASP A 30 6.51 -2.04 -9.53
N LEU A 31 6.02 -2.31 -8.31
CA LEU A 31 4.61 -2.14 -8.00
C LEU A 31 4.21 -0.65 -8.00
N ALA A 32 5.05 0.21 -7.42
CA ALA A 32 4.80 1.65 -7.37
C ALA A 32 4.69 2.26 -8.78
N GLU A 33 5.57 1.88 -9.71
CA GLU A 33 5.50 2.30 -11.10
C GLU A 33 4.23 1.79 -11.80
N LYS A 34 3.86 0.52 -11.58
CA LYS A 34 2.64 -0.08 -12.18
C LYS A 34 1.35 0.63 -11.78
N VAL A 35 1.27 1.08 -10.53
CA VAL A 35 0.10 1.83 -10.00
C VAL A 35 0.31 3.34 -10.01
N ASN A 36 1.36 3.82 -10.69
CA ASN A 36 1.70 5.23 -10.87
C ASN A 36 1.73 6.05 -9.56
N ILE A 37 2.41 5.51 -8.54
CA ILE A 37 2.63 6.19 -7.26
C ILE A 37 4.12 6.23 -6.91
N ASP A 38 4.46 7.11 -5.98
CA ASP A 38 5.82 7.17 -5.44
C ASP A 38 6.16 5.91 -4.62
N THR A 39 7.40 5.43 -4.74
CA THR A 39 7.86 4.22 -4.03
C THR A 39 7.85 4.39 -2.51
N ARG A 40 8.13 5.60 -2.00
CA ARG A 40 8.00 5.94 -0.58
C ARG A 40 6.55 5.94 -0.14
N TYR A 41 5.63 6.41 -1.00
CA TYR A 41 4.21 6.34 -0.68
C TYR A 41 3.74 4.88 -0.52
N LEU A 42 4.14 3.98 -1.43
CA LEU A 42 3.87 2.55 -1.27
C LEU A 42 4.51 1.97 0.00
N ALA A 43 5.70 2.43 0.39
CA ALA A 43 6.34 1.99 1.64
C ALA A 43 5.54 2.39 2.88
N ASN A 44 4.95 3.58 2.88
CA ASN A 44 4.12 4.08 3.98
C ASN A 44 2.78 3.31 4.08
N ILE A 45 2.21 2.91 2.93
CA ILE A 45 1.03 2.04 2.89
C ILE A 45 1.38 0.66 3.51
N GLU A 46 2.50 0.06 3.07
CA GLU A 46 2.89 -1.28 3.51
C GLU A 46 3.33 -1.39 4.98
N ASN A 47 3.90 -0.31 5.56
CA ASN A 47 4.57 -0.40 6.87
C ASN A 47 4.07 0.59 7.92
N GLU A 48 3.48 1.71 7.52
CA GLU A 48 3.11 2.80 8.46
C GLU A 48 1.60 2.95 8.63
N GLY A 49 0.79 2.07 8.04
CA GLY A 49 -0.67 2.11 8.13
C GLY A 49 -1.26 3.34 7.44
N THR A 50 -0.60 3.85 6.41
CA THR A 50 -1.12 4.93 5.57
C THR A 50 -2.24 4.39 4.69
N ILE A 51 -3.40 5.05 4.72
CA ILE A 51 -4.53 4.67 3.87
C ILE A 51 -4.36 5.33 2.49
N PRO A 52 -4.33 4.53 1.40
CA PRO A 52 -4.28 5.09 0.06
C PRO A 52 -5.57 5.81 -0.31
N SER A 53 -5.47 6.77 -1.25
CA SER A 53 -6.67 7.32 -1.89
C SER A 53 -7.34 6.26 -2.77
N LEU A 54 -8.67 6.36 -2.93
CA LEU A 54 -9.47 5.43 -3.73
C LEU A 54 -8.88 5.11 -5.12
N PRO A 55 -8.37 6.08 -5.91
CA PRO A 55 -7.79 5.81 -7.24
C PRO A 55 -6.58 4.87 -7.25
N VAL A 56 -5.94 4.63 -6.10
CA VAL A 56 -4.81 3.69 -5.98
C VAL A 56 -5.32 2.27 -5.70
N ILE A 57 -6.56 2.12 -5.24
CA ILE A 57 -7.17 0.84 -4.84
C ILE A 57 -7.97 0.21 -6.00
N ILE A 58 -8.62 1.02 -6.84
CA ILE A 58 -9.49 0.60 -7.96
C ILE A 58 -8.72 0.47 -9.28
#